data_AF-A0L942-F1
#
_entry.id   AF-A0L942-F1
#
_cell.length_a   1.000
_cell.length_b   1.000
_cell.length_c   1.000
_cell.angle_alpha   90.00
_cell.angle_beta   90.00
_cell.angle_gamma   90.00
#
_symmetry.space_group_name_H-M   'P 1'
#
loop_
_entity.id
_entity.type
_entity.pdbx_description
1 polymer ?
#
loop_
_entity_poly.entity_id
_entity_poly.type
_entity_poly.pdbx_seq_one_letter_code
_entity_poly.pdbx_strand_id
1 'polypeptide(L)'
;MNATKAFDIPKELVWQAYLDVKRSSGGPGLDGLTMEAFEEDLKNQLYRLWNRMSSGSYFPPPVMRVEIPKSDGGVRGLGIPTIGDRIAQAVVKRYLEPLVEPKIP
;
A
#
# COMPACT_ATOMS: atom_id res chain seq x y z
N MET A 1 -11.85 -1.78 -22.16
CA MET A 1 -12.87 -1.39 -21.15
C MET A 1 -13.67 -2.64 -20.82
N ASN A 2 -13.46 -3.23 -19.65
CA ASN A 2 -14.20 -4.42 -19.20
C ASN A 2 -15.32 -3.93 -18.28
N ALA A 3 -16.58 -4.09 -18.69
CA ALA A 3 -17.77 -3.44 -18.12
C ALA A 3 -18.17 -3.89 -16.70
N THR A 4 -17.25 -4.46 -15.90
CA THR A 4 -17.53 -5.11 -14.61
C THR A 4 -16.85 -4.44 -13.41
N LYS A 5 -15.90 -3.52 -13.63
CA LYS A 5 -15.15 -2.84 -12.54
C LYS A 5 -15.38 -1.33 -12.55
N ALA A 6 -15.46 -0.74 -11.36
CA ALA A 6 -15.69 0.68 -11.16
C ALA A 6 -14.45 1.53 -11.50
N PHE A 7 -13.26 0.97 -11.30
CA PHE A 7 -11.97 1.62 -11.60
C PHE A 7 -11.12 0.72 -12.49
N ASP A 8 -10.50 1.32 -13.51
CA ASP A 8 -9.58 0.64 -14.42
C ASP A 8 -8.18 0.58 -13.82
N ILE A 9 -7.98 -0.36 -12.90
CA ILE A 9 -6.69 -0.62 -12.25
C ILE A 9 -6.12 -1.91 -12.86
N PRO A 10 -5.01 -1.86 -13.62
CA PRO A 10 -4.36 -3.07 -14.13
C PRO A 10 -3.79 -3.93 -12.99
N LYS A 11 -3.82 -5.25 -13.12
CA LYS A 11 -3.21 -6.16 -12.12
C LYS A 11 -1.69 -5.97 -12.06
N GLU A 12 -1.11 -5.65 -13.20
CA GLU A 12 0.31 -5.35 -13.39
C GLU A 12 0.71 -4.14 -12.53
N LEU A 13 -0.16 -3.14 -12.38
CA LEU A 13 0.11 -1.97 -11.53
C LEU A 13 0.19 -2.37 -10.06
N VAL A 14 -0.70 -3.26 -9.60
CA VAL A 14 -0.70 -3.81 -8.24
C VAL A 14 0.55 -4.66 -8.00
N TRP A 15 0.98 -5.44 -9.00
CA TRP A 15 2.23 -6.20 -8.94
C TRP A 15 3.46 -5.30 -8.80
N GLN A 16 3.56 -4.24 -9.62
CA GLN A 16 4.68 -3.30 -9.54
C GLN A 16 4.71 -2.56 -8.20
N ALA A 17 3.54 -2.16 -7.69
CA ALA A 17 3.42 -1.55 -6.37
C ALA A 17 3.86 -2.51 -5.25
N TYR A 18 3.53 -3.80 -5.34
CA TYR A 18 4.06 -4.80 -4.41
C TYR A 18 5.59 -4.88 -4.44
N LEU A 19 6.20 -4.88 -5.63
CA LEU A 19 7.66 -4.90 -5.74
C LEU A 19 8.30 -3.67 -5.11
N ASP A 20 7.69 -2.49 -5.22
CA ASP A 20 8.17 -1.28 -4.54
C ASP A 20 8.13 -1.44 -3.02
N VAL A 21 7.00 -1.90 -2.49
CA VAL A 21 6.80 -2.09 -1.05
C VAL A 21 7.80 -3.11 -0.50
N LYS A 22 8.00 -4.23 -1.22
CA LYS A 22 8.98 -5.27 -0.87
C LYS A 22 10.39 -4.72 -0.75
N ARG A 23 10.80 -3.80 -1.65
CA ARG A 23 12.12 -3.17 -1.59
C ARG A 23 12.25 -2.18 -0.44
N SER A 24 11.16 -1.54 -0.02
CA SER A 24 11.16 -0.45 0.96
C SER A 24 11.15 -0.89 2.45
N SER A 25 11.53 -2.14 2.74
CA SER A 25 11.75 -2.74 4.09
C SER A 25 11.08 -2.00 5.26
N GLY A 26 9.88 -2.45 5.64
CA GLY A 26 9.16 -1.95 6.81
C GLY A 26 8.55 -3.08 7.62
N GLY A 27 8.47 -2.88 8.94
CA GLY A 27 7.85 -3.85 9.85
C GLY A 27 6.34 -3.98 9.62
N PRO A 28 5.69 -4.99 10.24
CA PRO A 28 4.26 -5.26 10.08
C PRO A 28 3.39 -4.10 10.56
N GLY A 29 2.15 -4.05 10.07
CA GLY A 29 1.13 -3.12 10.56
C GLY A 29 0.43 -3.63 11.82
N LEU A 30 -0.77 -3.08 12.10
CA LEU A 30 -1.58 -3.46 13.26
C LEU A 30 -2.01 -4.94 13.23
N ASP A 31 -2.07 -5.53 12.04
CA ASP A 31 -2.39 -6.95 11.82
C ASP A 31 -1.22 -7.90 12.11
N GLY A 32 -0.03 -7.39 12.39
CA GLY A 32 1.16 -8.20 12.72
C GLY A 32 1.72 -9.01 11.53
N LEU A 33 1.14 -8.88 10.33
CA LEU A 33 1.52 -9.68 9.17
C LEU A 33 2.84 -9.18 8.57
N THR A 34 3.86 -10.04 8.53
CA THR A 34 5.16 -9.75 7.91
C THR A 34 5.11 -9.94 6.40
N MET A 35 6.13 -9.45 5.68
CA MET A 35 6.20 -9.61 4.22
C MET A 35 6.32 -11.07 3.83
N GLU A 36 7.09 -11.84 4.60
CA GLU A 36 7.28 -13.27 4.38
C GLU A 36 5.94 -14.01 4.49
N ALA A 37 5.18 -13.75 5.56
CA ALA A 37 3.84 -14.32 5.75
C ALA A 37 2.82 -13.83 4.70
N PHE A 38 2.93 -12.58 4.25
CA PHE A 38 2.11 -12.07 3.15
C PHE A 38 2.39 -12.80 1.84
N GLU A 39 3.66 -13.18 1.60
CA GLU A 39 4.11 -13.85 0.38
C GLU A 39 3.74 -15.35 0.32
N GLU A 40 3.41 -15.98 1.45
CA GLU A 40 2.94 -17.38 1.50
C GLU A 40 1.73 -17.64 0.59
N ASP A 41 0.84 -16.65 0.45
CA ASP A 41 -0.29 -16.70 -0.48
C ASP A 41 -0.36 -15.45 -1.36
N LEU A 42 0.80 -15.04 -1.89
CA LEU A 42 0.98 -13.78 -2.62
C LEU A 42 -0.08 -13.56 -3.71
N LYS A 43 -0.35 -14.59 -4.52
CA LYS A 43 -1.29 -14.48 -5.64
C LYS A 43 -2.69 -14.11 -5.16
N ASN A 44 -3.21 -14.77 -4.13
CA ASN A 44 -4.55 -14.48 -3.62
C ASN A 44 -4.58 -13.16 -2.85
N GLN A 45 -3.51 -12.82 -2.11
CA GLN A 45 -3.40 -11.53 -1.46
C GLN A 45 -3.50 -10.37 -2.46
N LEU A 46 -2.68 -10.41 -3.53
CA LEU A 46 -2.70 -9.38 -4.57
C LEU A 46 -4.02 -9.37 -5.34
N TYR A 47 -4.60 -10.54 -5.63
CA TYR A 47 -5.90 -10.62 -6.29
C TYR A 47 -7.02 -10.00 -5.45
N ARG A 48 -7.08 -10.31 -4.14
CA ARG A 48 -8.08 -9.74 -3.23
C ARG A 48 -7.93 -8.23 -3.13
N LEU A 49 -6.70 -7.73 -3.05
CA LEU A 49 -6.41 -6.30 -3.02
C LEU A 49 -6.86 -5.62 -4.32
N TRP A 50 -6.38 -6.11 -5.47
CA TRP A 50 -6.77 -5.63 -6.80
C TRP A 50 -8.29 -5.62 -6.98
N ASN A 51 -8.96 -6.71 -6.59
CA ASN A 51 -10.40 -6.86 -6.76
C ASN A 51 -11.18 -5.81 -5.97
N ARG A 52 -10.76 -5.53 -4.73
CA ARG A 52 -11.36 -4.50 -3.87
C ARG A 52 -11.08 -3.09 -4.36
N MET A 53 -9.85 -2.80 -4.79
CA MET A 53 -9.50 -1.48 -5.32
C MET A 53 -10.26 -1.20 -6.62
N SER A 54 -10.26 -2.14 -7.57
CA SER A 54 -10.93 -1.99 -8.86
C SER A 54 -12.46 -1.97 -8.77
N SER A 55 -13.06 -2.61 -7.74
CA SER A 55 -14.50 -2.52 -7.50
C SER A 55 -14.93 -1.26 -6.74
N GLY A 56 -13.99 -0.51 -6.17
CA GLY A 56 -14.30 0.59 -5.24
C GLY A 56 -14.74 0.15 -3.85
N SER A 57 -14.63 -1.13 -3.52
CA SER A 57 -14.98 -1.67 -2.20
C SER A 57 -13.76 -1.78 -1.27
N TYR A 58 -12.66 -1.13 -1.62
CA TYR A 58 -11.46 -1.10 -0.77
C TYR A 58 -11.68 -0.14 0.40
N PHE A 59 -11.53 -0.66 1.61
CA PHE A 59 -11.56 0.13 2.82
C PHE A 59 -10.25 -0.14 3.58
N PRO A 60 -9.39 0.88 3.76
CA PRO A 60 -8.09 0.69 4.38
C PRO A 60 -8.26 0.38 5.89
N PRO A 61 -7.46 -0.54 6.45
CA PRO A 61 -7.41 -0.76 7.89
C PRO A 61 -6.79 0.45 8.60
N PRO A 62 -7.03 0.61 9.92
CA PRO A 62 -6.34 1.63 10.70
C PRO A 62 -4.83 1.38 10.74
N VAL A 63 -4.06 2.46 10.80
CA VAL A 63 -2.59 2.41 10.92
C VAL A 63 -2.17 2.14 12.37
N MET A 64 -1.09 1.37 12.57
CA MET A 64 -0.48 1.16 13.89
C MET A 64 0.31 2.40 14.31
N ARG A 65 0.03 2.94 15.49
CA ARG A 65 0.77 4.08 16.06
C ARG A 65 2.04 3.57 16.75
N VAL A 66 3.19 4.14 16.38
CA VAL A 66 4.47 3.92 17.06
C VAL A 66 5.11 5.26 17.37
N GLU A 67 5.60 5.44 18.59
CA GLU A 67 6.35 6.64 18.97
C GLU A 67 7.85 6.41 18.76
N ILE A 68 8.48 7.33 18.04
CA ILE A 68 9.93 7.32 17.81
C ILE A 68 10.54 8.56 18.44
N PRO A 69 11.57 8.44 19.28
CA PRO A 69 12.26 9.59 19.84
C PRO A 69 12.92 10.42 18.74
N LYS A 70 12.81 11.73 18.84
CA LYS A 70 13.58 12.68 18.02
C LYS A 70 14.93 12.95 18.68
N SER A 71 15.88 13.44 17.89
CA SER A 71 17.20 13.86 18.39
C SER A 71 17.15 15.08 19.32
N ASP A 72 16.08 15.88 19.26
CA ASP A 72 15.88 17.11 20.06
C ASP A 72 15.11 16.88 21.37
N GLY A 73 14.83 15.63 21.74
CA GLY A 73 14.13 15.28 22.99
C GLY A 73 12.61 15.20 22.89
N GLY A 74 12.01 15.45 21.72
CA GLY A 74 10.59 15.20 21.46
C GLY A 74 10.28 13.76 21.00
N VAL A 75 8.99 13.47 20.79
CA VAL A 75 8.54 12.23 20.12
C VAL A 75 7.93 12.54 18.75
N ARG A 76 8.12 11.62 17.81
CA ARG A 76 7.44 11.60 16.50
C ARG A 76 6.56 10.35 16.46
N GLY A 77 5.25 10.56 16.40
CA GLY A 77 4.31 9.49 16.10
C GLY A 77 4.44 9.08 14.63
N LEU A 78 4.69 7.80 14.37
CA LEU A 78 4.55 7.18 13.05
C LEU A 78 3.25 6.39 12.99
N GLY A 79 2.58 6.46 11.84
CA GLY A 79 1.52 5.54 11.46
C GLY A 79 2.11 4.48 10.54
N ILE A 80 2.07 3.23 10.96
CA ILE A 80 2.59 2.08 10.22
C ILE A 80 1.40 1.33 9.61
N PRO A 81 1.17 1.41 8.29
CA PRO A 81 0.06 0.71 7.64
C PRO A 81 0.33 -0.79 7.52
N THR A 82 -0.71 -1.58 7.28
CA THR A 82 -0.57 -3.00 6.92
C THR A 82 0.12 -3.13 5.56
N ILE A 83 0.65 -4.32 5.25
CA ILE A 83 1.32 -4.55 3.96
C ILE A 83 0.36 -4.34 2.80
N GLY A 84 -0.87 -4.86 2.90
CA GLY A 84 -1.90 -4.65 1.88
C GLY A 84 -2.22 -3.18 1.65
N ASP A 85 -2.25 -2.37 2.71
CA ASP A 85 -2.49 -0.93 2.60
C ASP A 85 -1.31 -0.17 2.00
N ARG A 86 -0.06 -0.54 2.32
CA ARG A 86 1.12 0.04 1.65
C ARG A 86 1.12 -0.25 0.16
N ILE A 87 0.72 -1.46 -0.24
CA ILE A 87 0.61 -1.81 -1.66
C ILE A 87 -0.49 -0.97 -2.32
N ALA A 88 -1.65 -0.78 -1.67
CA ALA A 88 -2.70 0.09 -2.18
C ALA A 88 -2.24 1.55 -2.34
N GLN A 89 -1.55 2.09 -1.33
CA GLN A 89 -0.98 3.43 -1.38
C GLN A 89 0.08 3.55 -2.49
N ALA A 90 0.91 2.53 -2.68
CA ALA A 90 1.89 2.48 -3.76
C ALA A 90 1.23 2.41 -5.15
N VAL A 91 0.10 1.72 -5.31
CA VAL A 91 -0.70 1.76 -6.55
C VAL A 91 -1.15 3.19 -6.85
N VAL A 92 -1.73 3.86 -5.85
CA VAL A 92 -2.17 5.26 -5.98
C VAL A 92 -1.00 6.18 -6.32
N LYS A 93 0.14 6.01 -5.62
CA LYS A 93 1.37 6.75 -5.87
C LYS A 93 1.85 6.58 -7.31
N ARG A 94 2.00 5.34 -7.80
CA ARG A 94 2.47 5.06 -9.16
C ARG A 94 1.56 5.66 -10.24
N TYR A 95 0.27 5.81 -9.95
CA TYR A 95 -0.67 6.45 -10.85
C TYR A 95 -0.59 7.98 -10.80
N LEU A 96 -0.58 8.57 -9.60
CA LEU A 96 -0.68 10.02 -9.43
C LEU A 96 0.67 10.75 -9.58
N GLU A 97 1.77 10.16 -9.12
CA GLU A 97 3.08 10.83 -9.07
C GLU A 97 3.52 11.33 -10.46
N PRO A 98 3.45 10.56 -11.57
CA PRO A 98 3.80 11.08 -12.90
C PRO A 98 2.92 12.25 -13.39
N LEU A 99 1.71 12.39 -12.84
CA LEU A 99 0.77 13.45 -13.19
C LEU A 99 0.97 14.71 -12.34
N VAL A 100 1.48 14.55 -11.13
CA VAL A 100 1.63 15.60 -10.13
C VAL A 100 3.06 16.16 -10.12
N GLU A 101 4.08 15.29 -10.18
CA GLU A 101 5.49 15.68 -10.06
C GLU A 101 5.90 16.81 -11.03
N PRO A 102 5.51 16.79 -12.33
CA PRO A 102 5.88 17.87 -13.26
C PRO A 102 5.23 19.23 -12.94
N LYS A 103 4.26 19.27 -12.01
CA LYS A 103 3.56 20.49 -11.59
C LYS A 103 4.10 21.04 -10.28
N ILE A 104 5.00 20.32 -9.62
CA ILE A 104 5.67 20.78 -8.40
C ILE A 104 6.83 21.70 -8.84
N PRO A 105 6.86 22.96 -8.39
CA PRO A 105 7.88 23.94 -8.79
C PRO A 105 9.27 23.63 -8.22
#